data_AF-A0A1I0PED5-F1
#
_entry.id   AF-A0A1I0PED5-F1
#
_cell.length_a   1.000
_cell.length_b   1.000
_cell.length_c   1.000
_cell.angle_alpha   90.00
_cell.angle_beta   90.00
_cell.angle_gamma   90.00
#
_symmetry.space_group_name_H-M   'P 1'
#
loop_
_entity.id
_entity.type
_entity.pdbx_description
1 polymer ?
#
loop_
_entity_poly.entity_id
_entity_poly.type
_entity_poly.pdbx_seq_one_letter_code
_entity_poly.pdbx_strand_id
1 'polypeptide(L)'
;MQQVILAIAGKPGLYKLVSRGKNNLIVEALDGTHKRLPAFATDRITSLNDIAMFTETDDVPLMDVLDNLKKLEDGKKASINEKKASGKELQDYFTKVLPEWDRDRVQNSHIKKLITWYNILVEAGLTDFKEPEEPETTEEK
;
A
#
# COMPACT_ATOMS: atom_id res chain seq x y z
N MET A 1 0.92 -13.46 13.88
CA MET A 1 -0.41 -12.82 13.86
C MET A 1 -0.39 -11.76 12.77
N GLN A 2 -1.13 -11.98 11.67
CA GLN A 2 -1.21 -11.01 10.58
C GLN A 2 -1.84 -9.71 11.09
N GLN A 3 -1.11 -8.61 10.96
CA GLN A 3 -1.60 -7.30 11.36
C GLN A 3 -2.53 -6.77 10.27
N VAL A 4 -3.83 -6.65 10.58
CA VAL A 4 -4.80 -6.15 9.59
C VAL A 4 -4.67 -4.64 9.47
N ILE A 5 -4.13 -4.19 8.34
CA ILE A 5 -4.05 -2.77 8.01
C ILE A 5 -5.28 -2.36 7.20
N LEU A 6 -5.83 -1.22 7.57
CA LEU A 6 -7.06 -0.66 7.04
C LEU A 6 -6.79 0.73 6.47
N ALA A 7 -7.29 0.97 5.27
CA ALA A 7 -7.43 2.28 4.68
C ALA A 7 -8.85 2.78 4.89
N ILE A 8 -9.01 4.06 5.25
CA ILE A 8 -10.33 4.68 5.42
C ILE A 8 -10.48 5.79 4.39
N ALA A 9 -11.40 5.63 3.44
CA ALA A 9 -11.57 6.64 2.40
C ALA A 9 -12.07 7.96 3.00
N GLY A 10 -11.36 9.06 2.72
CA GLY A 10 -11.66 10.40 3.23
C GLY A 10 -10.83 10.79 4.46
N LYS A 11 -10.14 9.83 5.10
CA LYS A 11 -9.14 10.12 6.14
C LYS A 11 -7.74 9.86 5.56
N PRO A 12 -6.80 10.82 5.66
CA PRO A 12 -5.43 10.57 5.26
C PRO A 12 -4.77 9.62 6.25
N GLY A 13 -3.99 8.66 5.74
CA GLY A 13 -3.23 7.74 6.57
C GLY A 13 -3.65 6.27 6.42
N LEU A 14 -3.02 5.44 7.25
CA LEU A 14 -3.35 4.03 7.44
C LEU A 14 -3.63 3.76 8.90
N TYR A 15 -4.43 2.74 9.14
CA TYR A 15 -4.86 2.36 10.48
C TYR A 15 -4.71 0.87 10.71
N LYS A 16 -4.19 0.50 11.87
CA LYS A 16 -4.12 -0.89 12.30
C LYS A 16 -5.39 -1.25 13.06
N LEU A 17 -5.98 -2.40 12.75
CA LEU A 17 -7.09 -2.92 13.53
C LEU A 17 -6.59 -3.40 14.90
N VAL A 18 -7.13 -2.82 15.97
CA VAL A 18 -6.82 -3.23 17.36
C VAL A 18 -7.89 -4.18 17.89
N SER A 19 -9.17 -3.84 17.68
CA SER A 19 -10.29 -4.65 18.17
C SER A 19 -11.54 -4.41 17.33
N ARG A 20 -12.43 -5.41 17.30
CA ARG A 20 -13.73 -5.34 16.64
C ARG A 20 -14.81 -5.20 17.73
N GLY A 21 -15.48 -4.05 17.77
CA GLY A 21 -16.67 -3.83 18.58
C GLY A 21 -17.94 -4.29 17.85
N LYS A 22 -19.09 -4.10 18.48
CA LYS A 22 -20.40 -4.53 17.92
C LYS A 22 -20.84 -3.67 16.74
N ASN A 23 -20.61 -2.35 16.82
CA ASN A 23 -21.01 -1.36 15.81
C ASN A 23 -19.83 -0.51 15.29
N ASN A 24 -18.62 -0.76 15.77
CA ASN A 24 -17.42 -0.02 15.43
C ASN A 24 -16.19 -0.91 15.45
N LEU A 25 -15.13 -0.45 14.79
CA LEU A 25 -13.80 -1.03 14.85
C LEU A 25 -12.92 -0.06 15.62
N ILE A 26 -12.15 -0.56 16.58
CA ILE A 26 -11.12 0.23 17.25
C ILE A 26 -9.87 0.10 16.41
N VAL A 27 -9.46 1.20 15.80
CA VAL A 27 -8.29 1.28 14.95
C VAL A 27 -7.25 2.22 15.55
N GLU A 28 -5.98 1.94 15.29
CA GLU A 28 -4.85 2.74 15.75
C GLU A 28 -4.16 3.37 14.54
N ALA A 29 -3.93 4.68 14.59
CA ALA A 29 -3.26 5.38 13.51
C ALA A 29 -1.78 4.97 13.38
N LEU A 30 -1.33 4.77 12.14
CA LEU A 30 0.05 4.42 11.80
C LEU A 30 0.90 5.65 11.45
N ASP A 31 0.65 6.78 12.08
CA ASP A 31 1.36 8.05 11.87
C ASP A 31 2.41 8.34 12.96
N GLY A 32 2.77 7.31 13.75
CA GLY A 32 3.65 7.43 14.92
C GLY A 32 2.99 8.03 16.16
N THR A 33 1.77 8.56 16.07
CA THR A 33 1.03 9.05 17.26
C THR A 33 0.38 7.92 18.04
N HIS A 34 0.21 6.74 17.42
CA HIS A 34 -0.49 5.58 17.98
C HIS A 34 -1.88 5.92 18.55
N LYS A 35 -2.52 6.95 17.99
CA LYS A 35 -3.82 7.41 18.46
C LYS A 35 -4.89 6.41 18.08
N ARG A 36 -5.65 5.95 19.08
CA ARG A 36 -6.79 5.04 18.90
C ARG A 36 -8.05 5.83 18.59
N LEU A 37 -8.76 5.39 17.57
CA LEU A 37 -9.97 6.03 17.06
C LEU A 37 -11.03 4.97 16.76
N PRO A 38 -12.31 5.26 17.03
CA PRO A 38 -13.38 4.42 16.53
C PRO A 38 -13.57 4.68 15.03
N ALA A 39 -13.50 3.62 14.22
CA ALA A 39 -13.91 3.60 12.83
C ALA A 39 -15.29 2.94 12.75
N PHE A 40 -16.23 3.58 12.07
CA PHE A 40 -17.61 3.09 11.98
C PHE A 40 -17.84 2.42 10.63
N ALA A 41 -18.82 1.53 10.53
CA ALA A 41 -19.16 0.87 9.26
C ALA A 41 -19.62 1.85 8.16
N THR A 42 -20.03 3.06 8.54
CA THR A 42 -20.33 4.17 7.62
C THR A 42 -19.08 4.76 6.97
N ASP A 43 -17.93 4.64 7.63
CA ASP A 43 -16.65 4.98 7.02
C ASP A 43 -16.37 3.91 5.96
N ARG A 44 -15.95 4.32 4.76
CA ARG A 44 -15.56 3.38 3.69
C ARG A 44 -14.20 2.77 4.04
N ILE A 45 -14.23 1.76 4.90
CA ILE A 45 -13.07 1.03 5.38
C ILE A 45 -12.76 -0.09 4.39
N THR A 46 -11.51 -0.15 3.95
CA THR A 46 -11.01 -1.20 3.06
C THR A 46 -9.75 -1.79 3.66
N SER A 47 -9.62 -3.12 3.70
CA SER A 47 -8.37 -3.74 4.13
C SER A 47 -7.34 -3.64 3.01
N LEU A 48 -6.09 -3.36 3.35
CA LEU A 48 -5.01 -3.34 2.36
C LEU A 48 -4.81 -4.71 1.70
N ASN A 49 -5.08 -5.79 2.44
CA ASN A 49 -5.00 -7.16 1.92
C ASN A 49 -6.09 -7.48 0.90
N ASP A 50 -7.23 -6.77 0.94
CA ASP A 50 -8.32 -6.95 -0.01
C ASP A 50 -8.12 -6.12 -1.29
N ILE A 51 -7.07 -5.29 -1.35
CA ILE A 51 -6.76 -4.46 -2.51
C ILE A 51 -5.77 -5.21 -3.40
N ALA A 52 -6.13 -5.33 -4.68
CA ALA A 52 -5.25 -5.79 -5.73
C ALA A 52 -5.12 -4.72 -6.83
N MET A 53 -4.00 -4.77 -7.55
CA MET A 53 -3.69 -3.97 -8.71
C MET A 53 -3.92 -4.81 -9.96
N PHE A 54 -4.60 -4.22 -10.95
CA PHE A 54 -4.80 -4.85 -12.25
C PHE A 54 -3.49 -4.84 -13.04
N THR A 55 -3.08 -6.00 -13.52
CA THR A 55 -2.00 -6.12 -14.52
C THR A 55 -2.55 -6.56 -15.87
N GLU A 56 -1.67 -6.68 -16.87
CA GLU A 56 -2.06 -7.16 -18.20
C GLU A 56 -2.52 -8.63 -18.19
N THR A 57 -2.04 -9.42 -17.23
CA THR A 57 -2.29 -10.86 -17.13
C THR A 57 -3.15 -11.20 -15.91
N ASP A 58 -2.67 -10.93 -14.70
CA ASP A 58 -3.29 -11.34 -13.44
C ASP A 58 -3.37 -10.23 -12.38
N ASP A 59 -4.36 -10.26 -11.51
CA ASP A 59 -4.48 -9.28 -10.43
C ASP A 59 -3.42 -9.52 -9.35
N VAL A 60 -2.53 -8.55 -9.14
CA VAL A 60 -1.44 -8.66 -8.17
C VAL A 60 -1.85 -8.01 -6.84
N PRO A 61 -1.77 -8.71 -5.70
CA PRO A 61 -2.03 -8.13 -4.39
C PRO A 61 -1.20 -6.88 -4.12
N LEU A 62 -1.81 -5.86 -3.50
CA LEU A 62 -1.11 -4.62 -3.16
C LEU A 62 0.13 -4.88 -2.28
N MET A 63 0.07 -5.90 -1.42
CA MET A 63 1.18 -6.31 -0.55
C MET A 63 2.43 -6.70 -1.34
N ASP A 64 2.28 -7.40 -2.47
CA ASP A 64 3.40 -7.79 -3.33
C ASP A 64 4.03 -6.56 -4.00
N VAL A 65 3.19 -5.62 -4.45
CA VAL A 65 3.66 -4.37 -5.06
C VAL A 65 4.42 -3.50 -4.03
N LEU A 66 3.95 -3.46 -2.79
CA LEU A 66 4.64 -2.77 -1.69
C LEU A 66 5.98 -3.43 -1.35
N ASP A 67 6.08 -4.75 -1.46
CA ASP A 67 7.33 -5.49 -1.25
C ASP A 67 8.34 -5.23 -2.39
N ASN A 68 7.89 -5.21 -3.64
CA ASN A 68 8.75 -4.81 -4.77
C ASN A 68 9.27 -3.38 -4.59
N LEU A 69 8.40 -2.47 -4.13
CA LEU A 69 8.77 -1.09 -3.83
C LEU A 69 9.79 -1.01 -2.68
N LYS A 70 9.60 -1.83 -1.65
CA LYS A 70 10.55 -2.00 -0.54
C LYS A 70 11.91 -2.47 -1.03
N LYS A 71 11.95 -3.48 -1.90
CA LYS A 71 13.18 -4.01 -2.50
C LYS A 71 13.90 -2.96 -3.34
N LEU A 72 13.16 -2.18 -4.13
CA LEU A 72 13.70 -1.10 -4.96
C LEU A 72 14.35 0.01 -4.13
N GLU A 73 13.71 0.41 -3.02
CA GLU A 73 14.15 1.52 -2.16
C GLU A 73 14.96 1.06 -0.94
N ASP A 74 15.29 -0.23 -0.85
CA ASP A 74 16.05 -0.84 0.27
C ASP A 74 15.39 -0.58 1.64
N GLY A 75 14.06 -0.67 1.70
CA GLY A 75 13.28 -0.42 2.91
C GLY A 75 13.22 1.05 3.34
N LYS A 76 13.62 1.99 2.48
CA LYS A 76 13.50 3.43 2.73
C LYS A 76 12.22 3.98 2.12
N LYS A 77 11.86 5.21 2.51
CA LYS A 77 10.77 5.95 1.88
C LYS A 77 11.01 6.07 0.38
N ALA A 78 9.92 6.12 -0.38
CA ALA A 78 9.97 6.28 -1.82
C ALA A 78 10.78 7.52 -2.19
N SER A 79 11.73 7.38 -3.10
CA SER A 79 12.58 8.49 -3.56
C SER A 79 11.80 9.54 -4.37
N ILE A 80 10.62 9.18 -4.88
CA ILE A 80 9.73 10.07 -5.63
C ILE A 80 8.78 10.83 -4.70
N ASN A 81 8.55 12.12 -4.99
CA ASN A 81 7.55 12.91 -4.29
C ASN A 81 6.21 12.84 -5.02
N GLU A 82 5.27 12.06 -4.49
CA GLU A 82 3.96 11.79 -5.10
C GLU A 82 3.08 13.04 -5.28
N LYS A 83 3.35 14.11 -4.50
CA LYS A 83 2.61 15.37 -4.59
C LYS A 83 3.14 16.29 -5.69
N LYS A 84 4.44 16.24 -5.98
CA LYS A 84 5.10 17.09 -6.98
C LYS A 84 5.35 16.40 -8.31
N ALA A 85 5.38 15.07 -8.31
CA ALA A 85 5.65 14.29 -9.51
C ALA A 85 4.52 14.45 -10.54
N SER A 86 4.94 14.58 -11.80
CA SER A 86 4.06 14.52 -12.95
C SER A 86 3.48 13.11 -13.12
N GLY A 87 2.34 13.01 -13.81
CA GLY A 87 1.71 11.70 -14.08
C GLY A 87 2.67 10.73 -14.76
N LYS A 88 3.50 11.21 -15.69
CA LYS A 88 4.50 10.40 -16.38
C LYS A 88 5.61 9.90 -15.44
N GLU A 89 6.16 10.77 -14.58
CA GLU A 89 7.17 10.35 -13.61
C GLU A 89 6.65 9.28 -12.63
N LEU A 90 5.38 9.39 -12.23
CA LEU A 90 4.73 8.38 -11.39
C LEU A 90 4.61 7.04 -12.11
N GLN A 91 4.24 7.05 -13.38
CA GLN A 91 4.13 5.85 -14.22
C GLN A 91 5.50 5.23 -14.47
N ASP A 92 6.51 6.04 -14.80
CA ASP A 92 7.88 5.57 -15.02
C ASP A 92 8.46 4.97 -13.73
N TYR A 93 8.18 5.57 -12.58
CA TYR A 93 8.55 5.03 -11.29
C TYR A 93 7.80 3.73 -10.97
N PHE A 94 6.49 3.70 -11.20
CA PHE A 94 5.68 2.51 -10.95
C PHE A 94 6.06 1.34 -11.85
N THR A 95 6.44 1.61 -13.10
CA THR A 95 6.94 0.61 -14.05
C THR A 95 8.23 -0.07 -13.56
N LYS A 96 9.06 0.61 -12.74
CA LYS A 96 10.23 -0.02 -12.11
C LYS A 96 9.85 -1.00 -11.00
N VAL A 97 8.70 -0.79 -10.37
CA VAL A 97 8.18 -1.62 -9.27
C VAL A 97 7.41 -2.82 -9.83
N LEU A 98 6.60 -2.56 -10.83
CA LEU A 98 5.76 -3.54 -11.52
C LEU A 98 5.76 -3.15 -13.00
N PRO A 99 6.57 -3.82 -13.86
CA PRO A 99 6.66 -3.45 -15.27
C PRO A 99 5.39 -3.82 -16.05
N GLU A 100 4.75 -4.94 -15.69
CA GLU A 100 3.53 -5.45 -16.29
C GLU A 100 2.32 -4.92 -15.52
N TRP A 101 1.86 -3.70 -15.81
CA TRP A 101 0.71 -3.10 -15.15
C TRP A 101 -0.24 -2.44 -16.16
N ASP A 102 -1.54 -2.54 -15.91
CA ASP A 102 -2.55 -2.02 -16.82
C ASP A 102 -2.66 -0.49 -16.69
N ARG A 103 -2.18 0.24 -17.72
CA ARG A 103 -2.16 1.71 -17.75
C ARG A 103 -3.54 2.35 -17.93
N ASP A 104 -4.49 1.61 -18.48
CA ASP A 104 -5.86 2.09 -18.70
C ASP A 104 -6.70 1.93 -17.42
N ARG A 105 -6.47 0.88 -16.64
CA ARG A 105 -7.17 0.63 -15.38
C ARG A 105 -6.54 1.34 -14.18
N VAL A 106 -5.22 1.41 -14.12
CA VAL A 106 -4.51 1.99 -12.98
C VAL A 106 -4.32 3.50 -13.19
N GLN A 107 -5.11 4.28 -12.48
CA GLN A 107 -5.01 5.73 -12.53
C GLN A 107 -3.79 6.25 -11.74
N ASN A 108 -3.25 7.39 -12.17
CA ASN A 108 -2.19 8.10 -11.44
C ASN A 108 -2.54 8.38 -9.97
N SER A 109 -3.84 8.52 -9.65
CA SER A 109 -4.32 8.71 -8.28
C SER A 109 -4.11 7.47 -7.40
N HIS A 110 -4.19 6.27 -7.97
CA HIS A 110 -3.92 5.01 -7.26
C HIS A 110 -2.43 4.87 -6.96
N ILE A 111 -1.57 5.19 -7.95
CA ILE A 111 -0.11 5.20 -7.78
C ILE A 111 0.30 6.18 -6.66
N LYS A 112 -0.25 7.40 -6.66
CA LYS A 112 0.00 8.39 -5.59
C LYS A 112 -0.41 7.87 -4.20
N LYS A 113 -1.56 7.22 -4.10
CA LYS A 113 -2.03 6.61 -2.84
C LYS A 113 -1.11 5.49 -2.39
N LEU A 114 -0.68 4.62 -3.29
CA LEU A 114 0.23 3.53 -2.99
C LEU A 114 1.55 4.05 -2.40
N ILE A 115 2.17 5.05 -3.05
CA ILE A 115 3.42 5.66 -2.56
C ILE A 115 3.22 6.29 -1.19
N THR A 116 2.09 6.97 -0.98
CA THR A 116 1.74 7.56 0.32
C THR A 116 1.64 6.49 1.40
N TRP A 117 0.94 5.39 1.11
CA TRP A 117 0.77 4.26 2.03
C TRP A 117 2.09 3.58 2.34
N TYR A 118 2.93 3.34 1.33
CA TYR A 118 4.27 2.79 1.49
C TYR A 118 5.10 3.63 2.46
N ASN A 119 5.14 4.96 2.27
CA ASN A 119 5.88 5.86 3.13
C ASN A 119 5.41 5.78 4.60
N ILE A 120 4.09 5.72 4.83
CA ILE A 120 3.51 5.58 6.18
C ILE A 120 3.92 4.24 6.81
N LEU A 121 3.88 3.15 6.03
CA LEU A 121 4.23 1.82 6.52
C LEU A 121 5.71 1.72 6.90
N VAL A 122 6.60 2.28 6.08
CA VAL A 122 8.03 2.37 6.37
C VAL A 122 8.29 3.22 7.62
N GLU A 123 7.63 4.37 7.77
CA GLU A 123 7.72 5.19 8.99
C GLU A 123 7.24 4.45 10.23
N ALA A 124 6.19 3.63 10.10
CA ALA A 124 5.66 2.81 11.18
C ALA A 124 6.54 1.59 11.49
N GLY A 125 7.62 1.35 10.74
CA GLY A 125 8.46 0.16 10.86
C GLY A 125 7.76 -1.14 10.42
N LEU A 126 6.61 -1.03 9.77
CA LEU A 126 5.87 -2.15 9.20
C LEU A 126 6.47 -2.46 7.84
N THR A 127 7.63 -3.11 7.83
CA THR A 127 8.31 -3.46 6.58
C THR A 127 8.10 -4.93 6.17
N ASP A 128 7.49 -5.75 7.02
CA ASP A 128 7.06 -7.12 6.66
C ASP A 128 5.69 -7.08 5.97
N PHE A 129 5.72 -6.79 4.67
CA PHE A 129 4.52 -6.81 3.81
C PHE A 129 4.20 -8.23 3.34
N LYS A 130 5.23 -9.05 3.13
CA LYS A 130 5.16 -10.46 2.75
C LYS A 130 6.11 -11.24 3.65
N GLU A 131 5.73 -12.44 4.08
CA GLU A 131 6.71 -13.40 4.59
C GLU A 131 7.74 -13.64 3.47
N PRO A 132 9.03 -13.83 3.80
CA PRO A 132 10.10 -13.89 2.80
C PRO A 132 9.93 -15.12 1.90
N GLU A 133 9.17 -14.96 0.83
CA GLU A 133 9.24 -15.84 -0.33
C GLU A 133 10.20 -15.21 -1.33
N GLU A 134 11.18 -16.04 -1.67
CA GLU A 134 12.37 -15.78 -2.46
C GLU A 134 12.07 -15.06 -3.78
N PRO A 135 13.02 -14.28 -4.31
CA PRO A 135 12.83 -13.57 -5.57
C PRO A 135 12.58 -14.59 -6.70
N GLU A 136 11.39 -14.56 -7.29
CA GLU A 136 11.17 -15.14 -8.61
C GLU A 136 11.91 -14.28 -9.65
N THR A 137 13.20 -14.59 -9.79
CA THR A 137 13.90 -14.46 -11.07
C THR A 137 13.24 -15.42 -12.05
N THR A 138 12.68 -14.86 -13.12
CA THR A 138 12.57 -15.49 -14.44
C THR A 138 12.46 -14.32 -15.40
N GLU A 139 13.56 -13.77 -15.96
CA GLU A 139 14.49 -14.39 -16.92
C GLU A 139 13.75 -15.21 -17.98
N GLU A 140 13.29 -14.48 -18.98
CA GLU A 140 13.03 -14.86 -20.37
C GLU A 140 14.16 -15.75 -20.92
N LYS A 141 13.80 -16.89 -21.52
CA LYS A 141 14.69 -17.68 -22.38
C LYS A 141 13.94 -18.20 -23.59
#